data_AF-A0A976RT02-F1
#
_entry.id   AF-A0A976RT02-F1
#
_cell.length_a   1.000
_cell.length_b   1.000
_cell.length_c   1.000
_cell.angle_alpha   90.00
_cell.angle_beta   90.00
_cell.angle_gamma   90.00
#
_symmetry.space_group_name_H-M   'P 1'
#
loop_
_entity.id
_entity.type
_entity.pdbx_description
1 polymer ?
#
loop_
_entity_poly.entity_id
_entity_poly.type
_entity_poly.pdbx_seq_one_letter_code
_entity_poly.pdbx_strand_id
1 'polypeptide(L)'
;MAELIQVLERHQHLIKVKYRGEFGYFWPSTNLTGHGHQLGSFDDADAWLLKSLGRSANTLILVPIAFDPHQLVFIIQVLDKHAMQTGGDGEVRTFSVTADGQIKNSAVD
;
A
#
# COMPACT_ATOMS: atom_id res chain seq x y z
N MET A 1 11.38 15.60 7.41
CA MET A 1 10.57 14.37 7.37
C MET A 1 9.68 14.47 6.14
N ALA A 2 9.60 13.43 5.29
CA ALA A 2 8.69 13.46 4.15
C ALA A 2 7.25 13.60 4.65
N GLU A 3 6.48 14.51 4.05
CA GLU A 3 5.07 14.71 4.41
C GLU A 3 4.24 13.61 3.74
N LEU A 4 4.10 12.50 4.44
CA LEU A 4 3.32 11.35 3.97
C LEU A 4 1.86 11.48 4.40
N ILE A 5 0.95 11.08 3.52
CA ILE A 5 -0.42 10.75 3.90
C ILE A 5 -0.35 9.40 4.61
N GLN A 6 -0.44 9.39 5.93
CA GLN A 6 -0.39 8.17 6.73
C GLN A 6 -1.75 7.48 6.73
N VAL A 7 -1.76 6.19 6.42
CA VAL A 7 -2.95 5.34 6.54
C VAL A 7 -3.02 4.83 7.98
N LEU A 8 -4.15 5.12 8.64
CA LEU A 8 -4.38 4.73 10.03
C LEU A 8 -5.22 3.46 10.10
N GLU A 9 -6.24 3.37 9.27
CA GLU A 9 -7.18 2.25 9.24
C GLU A 9 -7.66 2.02 7.80
N ARG A 10 -7.82 0.76 7.41
CA ARG A 10 -8.52 0.37 6.18
C ARG A 10 -9.72 -0.49 6.54
N HIS A 11 -10.90 0.00 6.19
CA HIS A 11 -12.14 -0.76 6.14
C HIS A 11 -12.42 -1.13 4.68
N GLN A 12 -13.33 -2.09 4.43
CA GLN A 12 -13.58 -2.67 3.09
C GLN A 12 -13.73 -1.62 1.97
N HIS A 13 -14.28 -0.45 2.27
CA HIS A 13 -14.52 0.60 1.29
C HIS A 13 -13.96 1.97 1.66
N LEU A 14 -13.24 2.10 2.78
CA LEU A 14 -12.81 3.41 3.26
C LEU A 14 -11.45 3.32 3.94
N ILE A 15 -10.57 4.26 3.58
CA ILE A 15 -9.26 4.43 4.20
C ILE A 15 -9.32 5.70 5.04
N LYS A 16 -9.03 5.55 6.33
CA LYS A 16 -8.83 6.67 7.25
C LYS A 16 -7.36 7.07 7.21
N VAL A 17 -7.10 8.35 7.05
CA VAL A 17 -5.74 8.89 6.93
C VAL A 17 -5.49 10.06 7.87
N LYS A 18 -4.20 10.34 8.07
CA LYS A 18 -3.71 11.58 8.68
C LYS A 18 -2.69 12.24 7.76
N TYR A 19 -2.85 13.54 7.53
CA TYR A 19 -1.93 14.34 6.74
C TYR A 19 -1.80 15.73 7.35
N ARG A 20 -0.56 16.18 7.60
CA ARG A 20 -0.27 17.51 8.20
C ARG A 20 -1.06 17.83 9.48
N GLY A 21 -1.33 16.80 10.30
CA GLY A 21 -2.07 16.95 11.54
C GLY A 21 -3.59 16.85 11.40
N GLU A 22 -4.13 16.88 10.17
CA GLU A 22 -5.55 16.70 9.90
C GLU A 22 -5.90 15.25 9.60
N PHE A 23 -7.15 14.88 9.90
CA PHE A 23 -7.71 13.57 9.59
C PHE A 23 -8.61 13.66 8.36
N GLY A 24 -8.57 12.62 7.53
CA GLY A 24 -9.40 12.53 6.34
C GLY A 24 -9.80 11.09 6.04
N TYR A 25 -10.70 10.96 5.06
CA TYR A 25 -11.15 9.68 4.56
C TYR A 25 -11.22 9.72 3.03
N PHE A 26 -10.82 8.62 2.39
CA PHE A 26 -11.04 8.42 0.97
C PHE A 26 -11.30 6.94 0.66
N TRP A 27 -11.84 6.69 -0.52
CA TRP A 27 -12.06 5.32 -1.00
C TRP A 27 -10.71 4.75 -1.47
N PRO A 28 -10.43 3.45 -1.27
CA PRO A 28 -9.19 2.83 -1.78
C PRO A 28 -8.96 3.02 -3.29
N SER A 29 -10.06 3.20 -4.04
CA SER A 29 -10.09 3.47 -5.49
C SER A 29 -9.97 4.95 -5.86
N THR A 30 -9.83 5.86 -4.89
CA THR A 30 -9.63 7.29 -5.16
C THR A 30 -8.32 7.49 -5.91
N ASN A 31 -8.36 8.22 -7.03
CA ASN A 31 -7.17 8.56 -7.79
C ASN A 31 -6.38 9.67 -7.07
N LEU A 32 -5.20 9.31 -6.56
CA LEU A 32 -4.29 10.17 -5.81
C LEU A 32 -3.17 10.77 -6.68
N THR A 33 -2.90 10.20 -7.86
CA THR A 33 -1.78 10.59 -8.71
C THR A 33 -2.19 11.48 -9.89
N GLY A 34 -3.49 11.60 -10.15
CA GLY A 34 -4.03 12.33 -11.29
C GLY A 34 -4.03 11.51 -12.59
N HIS A 35 -4.23 12.19 -13.72
CA HIS A 35 -4.27 11.56 -15.03
C HIS A 35 -2.86 11.37 -15.61
N GLY A 36 -2.63 10.26 -16.31
CA GLY A 36 -1.38 10.00 -17.05
C GLY A 36 -0.41 9.02 -16.39
N HIS A 37 -0.69 8.59 -15.16
CA HIS A 37 0.06 7.52 -14.49
C HIS A 37 -0.61 6.17 -14.63
N GLN A 38 0.18 5.10 -14.53
CA GLN A 38 -0.30 3.74 -14.65
C GLN A 38 -1.15 3.31 -13.45
N LEU A 39 -0.74 3.72 -12.24
CA LEU A 39 -1.39 3.37 -10.98
C LEU A 39 -1.91 4.66 -10.34
N GLY A 40 -3.23 4.75 -10.18
CA GLY A 40 -3.89 5.95 -9.65
C GLY A 40 -4.24 5.83 -8.17
N SER A 41 -4.47 4.61 -7.70
CA SER A 41 -5.13 4.34 -6.42
C SER A 41 -4.42 3.24 -5.62
N PHE A 42 -4.81 3.07 -4.36
CA PHE A 42 -4.30 1.95 -3.56
C PHE A 42 -4.75 0.60 -4.11
N ASP A 43 -5.96 0.51 -4.67
CA ASP A 43 -6.41 -0.73 -5.31
C ASP A 43 -5.58 -1.08 -6.55
N ASP A 44 -5.18 -0.08 -7.35
CA ASP A 44 -4.29 -0.29 -8.50
C ASP A 44 -2.90 -0.78 -8.03
N ALA A 45 -2.35 -0.13 -7.01
CA ALA A 45 -1.05 -0.48 -6.45
C ALA A 45 -1.05 -1.88 -5.82
N ASP A 46 -2.11 -2.25 -5.10
CA ASP A 46 -2.30 -3.58 -4.54
C ASP A 46 -2.35 -4.65 -5.63
N ALA A 47 -3.17 -4.43 -6.67
CA ALA A 47 -3.30 -5.35 -7.81
C ALA A 47 -1.97 -5.51 -8.56
N TRP A 48 -1.24 -4.40 -8.76
CA TRP A 48 0.07 -4.40 -9.41
C TRP A 48 1.13 -5.15 -8.60
N LEU A 49 1.15 -4.95 -7.28
CA LEU A 49 2.06 -5.62 -6.38
C LEU A 49 1.80 -7.13 -6.33
N LEU A 50 0.54 -7.56 -6.22
CA LEU A 50 0.18 -8.99 -6.28
C LEU A 50 0.67 -9.66 -7.56
N LYS A 51 0.41 -9.00 -8.70
CA LYS A 51 0.84 -9.48 -10.01
C LYS A 51 2.36 -9.60 -10.09
N SER A 52 3.08 -8.60 -9.62
CA SER A 52 4.56 -8.56 -9.65
C SER A 52 5.20 -9.60 -8.74
N LEU A 53 4.58 -9.93 -7.61
CA LEU A 53 5.03 -10.99 -6.71
C LEU A 53 4.67 -12.40 -7.21
N GLY A 54 3.85 -12.53 -8.26
CA GLY A 54 3.40 -13.82 -8.76
C GLY A 54 2.54 -14.60 -7.74
N ARG A 55 1.87 -13.88 -6.82
CA ARG A 55 1.07 -14.47 -5.74
C ARG A 55 -0.41 -14.15 -5.95
N SER A 56 -1.29 -15.01 -5.41
CA SER A 56 -2.73 -14.77 -5.44
C SER A 56 -3.16 -13.92 -4.23
N ALA A 57 -4.24 -13.15 -4.40
CA ALA A 57 -4.83 -12.35 -3.31
C ALA A 57 -5.23 -13.19 -2.08
N ASN A 58 -5.45 -14.50 -2.27
CA ASN A 58 -5.79 -15.42 -1.17
C ASN A 58 -4.58 -15.84 -0.34
N THR A 59 -3.36 -15.60 -0.80
CA THR A 59 -2.12 -15.99 -0.08
C THR A 59 -1.50 -14.84 0.71
N LEU A 60 -1.73 -13.59 0.30
CA LEU A 60 -1.15 -12.41 0.93
C LEU A 60 -2.22 -11.53 1.58
N ILE A 61 -1.83 -10.82 2.64
CA ILE A 61 -2.55 -9.65 3.16
C ILE A 61 -1.75 -8.42 2.73
N LEU A 62 -2.41 -7.51 2.02
CA LEU A 62 -1.85 -6.21 1.67
C LEU A 62 -2.42 -5.15 2.61
N VAL A 63 -1.54 -4.39 3.24
CA VAL A 63 -1.89 -3.35 4.20
C VAL A 63 -1.27 -2.04 3.72
N PRO A 64 -2.05 -1.09 3.16
CA PRO A 64 -1.51 0.21 2.81
C PRO A 64 -1.10 0.95 4.09
N ILE A 65 0.12 1.48 4.10
CA ILE A 65 0.70 2.19 5.26
C ILE A 65 0.70 3.69 5.03
N ALA A 66 1.06 4.12 3.82
CA ALA A 66 1.16 5.53 3.49
C ALA A 66 1.15 5.78 1.99
N PHE A 67 0.94 7.04 1.63
CA PHE A 67 1.18 7.57 0.29
C PHE A 67 2.07 8.81 0.37
N ASP A 68 3.10 8.86 -0.48
CA ASP A 68 3.92 10.06 -0.69
C ASP A 68 3.33 10.88 -1.86
N PRO A 69 2.67 12.01 -1.59
CA PRO A 69 2.07 12.84 -2.64
C PRO A 69 3.09 13.61 -3.48
N HIS A 70 4.34 13.73 -3.04
CA HIS A 70 5.38 14.43 -3.79
C HIS A 70 6.09 13.50 -4.78
N GLN A 71 6.29 12.25 -4.39
CA GLN A 71 6.95 11.24 -5.23
C GLN A 71 5.96 10.30 -5.92
N LEU A 72 4.67 10.40 -5.60
CA LEU A 72 3.61 9.53 -6.09
C LEU A 72 3.92 8.06 -5.80
N VAL A 73 4.26 7.77 -4.54
CA VAL A 73 4.65 6.44 -4.07
C VAL A 73 3.63 5.90 -3.07
N PHE A 74 3.10 4.73 -3.38
CA PHE A 74 2.28 3.93 -2.47
C PHE A 74 3.19 3.04 -1.61
N ILE A 75 3.03 3.09 -0.30
CA ILE A 75 3.79 2.28 0.65
C ILE A 75 2.84 1.22 1.21
N ILE A 76 3.13 -0.05 0.92
CA ILE A 76 2.26 -1.19 1.22
C ILE A 76 3.05 -2.24 1.99
N GLN A 77 2.52 -2.67 3.13
CA GLN A 77 2.98 -3.84 3.86
C GLN A 77 2.36 -5.10 3.28
N VAL A 78 3.15 -6.15 3.20
CA VAL A 78 2.73 -7.46 2.73
C VAL A 78 2.98 -8.46 3.84
N LEU A 79 1.96 -9.24 4.17
CA LEU A 79 2.05 -10.36 5.11
C LEU A 79 1.62 -11.65 4.41
N ASP A 80 2.34 -12.74 4.67
CA ASP A 80 1.99 -14.07 4.19
C ASP A 80 0.99 -14.74 5.14
N LYS A 81 -0.22 -15.03 4.62
CA LYS A 81 -1.30 -15.66 5.40
C LYS A 81 -0.93 -17.05 5.90
N HIS A 82 -0.21 -17.83 5.10
CA HIS A 82 0.17 -19.19 5.47
C HIS A 82 1.14 -19.16 6.65
N ALA A 83 2.14 -18.27 6.60
CA ALA A 83 3.09 -18.12 7.69
C ALA A 83 2.40 -17.76 9.01
N MET A 84 1.44 -16.82 8.98
CA MET A 84 0.63 -16.46 10.15
C MET A 84 -0.22 -17.63 10.67
N GLN A 85 -0.84 -18.40 9.77
CA GLN A 85 -1.68 -19.56 10.14
C GLN A 85 -0.86 -20.69 10.79
N THR A 86 0.38 -20.87 10.36
CA THR A 86 1.29 -21.88 10.92
C THR A 86 1.98 -21.45 12.22
N GLY A 87 1.63 -20.27 12.76
CA GLY A 87 2.23 -19.74 13.98
C GLY A 87 3.68 -19.23 13.80
N GLY A 88 4.11 -19.02 12.56
CA GLY A 88 5.34 -18.27 12.28
C GLY A 88 5.07 -16.78 12.38
N ASP A 89 6.13 -15.98 12.58
CA ASP A 89 6.01 -14.52 12.76
C ASP A 89 5.43 -13.78 11.54
N GLY A 90 5.22 -14.48 10.41
CA GLY A 90 4.78 -13.88 9.16
C GLY A 90 5.87 -12.96 8.62
N GLU A 91 6.44 -13.24 7.45
CA GLU A 91 7.43 -12.31 6.93
C GLU A 91 6.72 -11.02 6.51
N VAL A 92 6.88 -9.99 7.33
CA VAL A 92 6.31 -8.67 7.11
C VAL A 92 7.30 -7.87 6.25
N ARG A 93 6.96 -7.68 4.97
CA ARG A 93 7.79 -6.90 4.04
C ARG A 93 7.09 -5.61 3.68
N THR A 94 7.83 -4.52 3.59
CA THR A 94 7.29 -3.23 3.14
C THR A 94 7.75 -2.98 1.71
N PHE A 95 6.80 -2.64 0.84
CA PHE A 95 7.07 -2.31 -0.55
C PHE A 95 6.69 -0.86 -0.82
N SER A 96 7.57 -0.18 -1.55
CA SER A 96 7.29 1.10 -2.18
C SER A 96 6.93 0.85 -3.65
N VAL A 97 5.76 1.30 -4.08
CA VAL A 97 5.24 1.15 -5.44
C VAL A 97 5.03 2.55 -6.03
N THR A 98 5.74 2.91 -7.10
CA THR A 98 5.56 4.21 -7.76
C THR A 98 4.32 4.22 -8.64
N ALA A 99 3.78 5.39 -8.95
CA ALA A 99 2.65 5.56 -9.87
C ALA A 99 2.90 5.00 -11.29
N ASP A 100 4.17 4.82 -11.68
CA ASP A 100 4.61 4.24 -12.96
C ASP A 100 4.92 2.73 -12.86
N GLY A 101 4.59 2.10 -11.72
CA GLY A 101 4.68 0.66 -11.53
C GLY A 101 6.06 0.14 -11.12
N GLN A 102 7.02 1.00 -10.75
CA GLN A 102 8.29 0.53 -10.18
C GLN A 102 8.09 0.07 -8.74
N ILE A 103 8.68 -1.08 -8.38
CA ILE A 103 8.57 -1.66 -7.05
C ILE A 103 9.95 -1.72 -6.40
N LYS A 104 10.04 -1.26 -5.15
CA LYS A 104 11.22 -1.42 -4.29
C LYS A 104 10.81 -2.11 -3.00
N ASN A 105 11.54 -3.16 -2.63
CA ASN A 105 11.42 -3.76 -1.30
C ASN A 105 12.22 -2.90 -0.33
N SER A 106 11.53 -2.32 0.64
CA SER A 106 12.14 -1.61 1.77
C SER A 106 12.27 -2.63 2.90
N ALA A 107 13.47 -3.21 3.04
CA ALA A 107 13.83 -3.82 4.31
C ALA A 107 13.78 -2.71 5.37
N VAL A 108 13.03 -2.95 6.45
CA VAL A 108 13.07 -2.07 7.62
C VAL A 108 14.44 -2.28 8.25
N ASP A 109 15.37 -1.35 8.03
CA ASP A 109 16.55 -1.17 8.89
C ASP A 109 16.13 -0.58 10.24
#